data_AF-A0A3E0Q852-F1
#
_entry.id   AF-A0A3E0Q852-F1
#
_cell.length_a   1.000
_cell.length_b   1.000
_cell.length_c   1.000
_cell.angle_alpha   90.00
_cell.angle_beta   90.00
_cell.angle_gamma   90.00
#
_symmetry.space_group_name_H-M   'P 1'
#
loop_
_entity.id
_entity.type
_entity.pdbx_description
1 polymer ?
#
loop_
_entity_poly.entity_id
_entity_poly.type
_entity_poly.pdbx_seq_one_letter_code
_entity_poly.pdbx_strand_id
1 'polypeptide(L)'
;MNSTALVRICLWSVFLVGTGFLILTPPSYYRYSAVGFDMDRLEGDVIIHSYHRLRWPGDGTVRCGMGEKQFSVDEEDVDIVDLAGRLFDEPTLDLHRRAESGFALWRAPEVYDSKEGRHLWARWISVPAWLPGVVLLGIGTVLYLSVGRAARCMKCKQTP
;
A
#
# COMPACT_ATOMS: atom_id res chain seq x y z
N MET A 1 5.65 -19.24 21.30
CA MET A 1 5.07 -17.89 21.54
C MET A 1 3.62 -18.07 21.99
N ASN A 2 3.20 -17.50 23.12
CA ASN A 2 1.84 -17.72 23.63
C ASN A 2 0.81 -17.02 22.73
N SER A 3 -0.35 -17.66 22.49
CA SER A 3 -1.43 -17.15 21.61
C SER A 3 -1.86 -15.71 21.96
N THR A 4 -1.85 -15.35 23.24
CA THR A 4 -2.15 -14.00 23.72
C THR A 4 -1.14 -12.94 23.27
N ALA A 5 0.15 -13.30 23.15
CA ALA A 5 1.18 -12.39 22.67
C ALA A 5 1.02 -12.13 21.17
N LEU A 6 0.73 -13.18 20.38
CA LEU A 6 0.47 -13.05 18.95
C LEU A 6 -0.73 -12.14 18.68
N VAL A 7 -1.84 -12.32 19.41
CA VAL A 7 -3.03 -11.46 19.28
C VAL A 7 -2.72 -10.00 19.59
N ARG A 8 -1.93 -9.73 20.63
CA ARG A 8 -1.51 -8.37 20.98
C ARG A 8 -0.64 -7.76 19.89
N ILE A 9 0.31 -8.51 19.34
CA ILE A 9 1.17 -8.05 18.25
C ILE A 9 0.31 -7.69 17.03
N CYS A 10 -0.57 -8.59 16.59
CA CYS A 10 -1.48 -8.33 15.47
C CYS A 10 -2.33 -7.07 15.70
N LEU A 11 -2.87 -6.91 16.92
CA LEU A 11 -3.67 -5.75 17.27
C LEU A 11 -2.87 -4.45 17.20
N TRP A 12 -1.67 -4.42 17.79
CA TRP A 12 -0.78 -3.27 17.73
C TRP A 12 -0.36 -2.94 16.30
N SER A 13 -0.09 -3.96 15.47
CA SER A 13 0.20 -3.77 14.05
C SER A 13 -0.98 -3.11 13.32
N VAL A 14 -2.21 -3.54 13.56
CA VAL A 14 -3.41 -2.92 12.95
C VAL A 14 -3.54 -1.45 13.37
N PHE A 15 -3.35 -1.13 14.66
CA PHE A 15 -3.38 0.24 15.14
C PHE A 15 -2.24 1.11 14.57
N LEU A 16 -1.03 0.55 14.48
CA LEU A 16 0.14 1.23 13.93
C LEU A 16 -0.08 1.57 12.45
N VAL A 17 -0.48 0.59 11.65
CA VAL A 17 -0.74 0.77 10.22
C VAL A 17 -1.89 1.76 10.01
N GLY A 18 -2.99 1.62 10.74
CA GLY A 18 -4.12 2.54 10.67
C GLY A 18 -3.74 3.99 10.99
N THR A 19 -2.96 4.19 12.05
CA THR A 19 -2.42 5.51 12.41
C THR A 19 -1.49 6.04 11.31
N GLY A 20 -0.64 5.20 10.72
CA GLY A 20 0.25 5.56 9.61
C GLY A 20 -0.51 6.12 8.40
N PHE A 21 -1.62 5.48 7.99
CA PHE A 21 -2.48 6.00 6.92
C PHE A 21 -3.05 7.38 7.24
N LEU A 22 -3.49 7.60 8.50
CA LEU A 22 -4.01 8.91 8.91
C LEU A 22 -2.93 9.99 8.95
N ILE A 23 -1.71 9.66 9.38
CA ILE A 23 -0.56 10.59 9.36
C ILE A 23 -0.21 10.97 7.91
N LEU A 24 -0.28 10.03 6.97
CA LEU A 24 -0.01 10.28 5.56
C LEU A 24 -1.18 10.95 4.82
N THR A 25 -2.36 11.06 5.45
CA THR A 25 -3.54 11.66 4.81
C THR A 25 -3.36 13.14 4.49
N PRO A 26 -2.99 14.05 5.43
CA PRO A 26 -2.79 15.46 5.09
C PRO A 26 -1.76 15.69 3.97
N PRO A 27 -0.54 15.10 4.02
CA PRO A 27 0.45 15.32 2.96
C PRO A 27 0.03 14.70 1.62
N SER A 28 -0.85 13.71 1.59
CA SER A 28 -1.33 13.10 0.34
C SER A 28 -2.08 14.05 -0.61
N TYR A 29 -2.45 15.25 -0.16
CA TYR A 29 -3.08 16.28 -0.98
C TYR A 29 -2.09 17.16 -1.76
N TYR A 30 -0.80 17.11 -1.43
CA TYR A 30 0.20 17.99 -2.03
C TYR A 30 1.61 17.38 -2.13
N ARG A 31 1.80 16.15 -1.67
CA ARG A 31 3.05 15.39 -1.78
C ARG A 31 2.80 14.03 -2.39
N TYR A 32 3.79 13.58 -3.14
CA TYR A 32 3.89 12.21 -3.61
C TYR A 32 4.57 11.33 -2.55
N SER A 33 4.04 10.14 -2.32
CA SER A 33 4.70 9.10 -1.55
C SER A 33 4.36 7.74 -2.13
N ALA A 34 5.31 6.81 -2.12
CA ALA A 34 5.09 5.44 -2.56
C ALA A 34 5.92 4.48 -1.70
N VAL A 35 5.34 3.33 -1.39
CA VAL A 35 6.04 2.21 -0.78
C VAL A 35 5.64 0.95 -1.53
N GLY A 36 6.58 0.05 -1.73
CA GLY A 36 6.30 -1.15 -2.50
C GLY A 36 7.47 -2.08 -2.58
N PHE A 37 7.30 -3.03 -3.48
CA PHE A 37 8.26 -4.07 -3.76
C PHE A 37 8.23 -4.34 -5.25
N ASP A 38 9.41 -4.35 -5.84
CA ASP A 38 9.59 -4.57 -7.26
C ASP A 38 10.50 -5.79 -7.48
N MET A 39 10.29 -6.48 -8.60
CA MET A 39 11.06 -7.65 -9.01
C MET A 39 11.36 -7.60 -10.48
N ASP A 40 12.62 -7.82 -10.83
CA ASP A 40 13.02 -7.99 -12.21
C ASP A 40 13.17 -9.46 -12.58
N ARG A 41 12.79 -9.75 -13.82
CA ARG A 41 13.11 -11.02 -14.49
C ARG A 41 13.66 -10.74 -15.87
N LEU A 42 14.73 -11.45 -16.23
CA LEU A 42 15.33 -11.38 -17.56
C LEU A 42 14.63 -12.40 -18.48
N GLU A 43 14.09 -11.93 -19.60
CA GLU A 43 13.47 -12.74 -20.66
C GLU A 43 14.15 -12.46 -22.00
N GLY A 44 15.24 -13.16 -22.29
CA GLY A 44 16.08 -12.87 -23.46
C GLY A 44 16.83 -11.55 -23.27
N ASP A 45 16.71 -10.63 -24.22
CA ASP A 45 17.36 -9.30 -24.19
C ASP A 45 16.47 -8.21 -23.55
N VAL A 46 15.52 -8.64 -22.70
CA VAL A 46 14.50 -7.78 -22.12
C VAL A 46 14.40 -8.02 -20.63
N ILE A 47 14.32 -6.93 -19.87
CA ILE A 47 14.04 -6.94 -18.43
C ILE A 47 12.55 -6.66 -18.22
N ILE A 48 11.86 -7.57 -17.55
CA ILE A 48 10.47 -7.39 -17.12
C ILE A 48 10.47 -7.00 -15.64
N HIS A 49 10.15 -5.75 -15.37
CA HIS A 49 10.06 -5.18 -14.04
C HIS A 49 8.62 -5.26 -13.54
N SER A 50 8.37 -6.10 -12.55
CA SER A 50 7.06 -6.30 -11.92
C SER A 50 7.00 -5.54 -10.61
N TYR A 51 5.99 -4.69 -10.42
CA TYR A 51 5.90 -3.87 -9.20
C TYR A 51 4.59 -4.12 -8.43
N HIS A 52 4.67 -4.03 -7.11
CA HIS A 52 3.54 -4.01 -6.17
C HIS A 52 3.66 -2.80 -5.25
N ARG A 53 2.76 -1.82 -5.38
CA ARG A 53 2.95 -0.50 -4.75
C ARG A 53 1.69 0.02 -4.08
N LEU A 54 1.90 0.67 -2.94
CA LEU A 54 1.02 1.64 -2.31
C LEU A 54 1.51 3.04 -2.66
N ARG A 55 0.62 3.91 -3.14
CA ARG A 55 0.97 5.23 -3.68
C ARG A 55 -0.01 6.29 -3.20
N TRP A 56 0.50 7.37 -2.63
CA TRP A 56 -0.20 8.63 -2.37
C TRP A 56 0.26 9.62 -3.45
N PRO A 57 -0.53 9.85 -4.51
CA PRO A 57 -0.06 10.55 -5.70
C PRO A 57 -0.09 12.08 -5.57
N GLY A 58 -0.60 12.64 -4.46
CA GLY A 58 -0.79 14.08 -4.30
C GLY A 58 -2.22 14.57 -4.59
N ASP A 59 -3.22 13.70 -4.70
CA ASP A 59 -4.63 14.06 -4.98
C ASP A 59 -5.60 13.74 -3.82
N GLY A 60 -5.07 13.45 -2.63
CA GLY A 60 -5.85 13.06 -1.45
C GLY A 60 -6.28 11.59 -1.44
N THR A 61 -5.84 10.79 -2.43
CA THR A 61 -6.09 9.34 -2.47
C THR A 61 -4.89 8.53 -2.01
N VAL A 62 -5.16 7.26 -1.67
CA VAL A 62 -4.15 6.21 -1.63
C VAL A 62 -4.54 5.13 -2.61
N ARG A 63 -3.54 4.63 -3.32
CA ARG A 63 -3.69 3.67 -4.40
C ARG A 63 -2.90 2.42 -4.07
N CYS A 64 -3.54 1.27 -4.18
CA CYS A 64 -2.89 -0.03 -4.07
C CYS A 64 -2.97 -0.71 -5.43
N GLY A 65 -1.84 -1.16 -5.95
CA GLY A 65 -1.82 -1.73 -7.28
C GLY A 65 -0.55 -2.48 -7.61
N MET A 66 -0.54 -2.99 -8.83
CA MET A 66 0.56 -3.75 -9.39
C MET A 66 0.59 -3.57 -10.91
N GLY A 67 1.74 -3.84 -11.51
CA GLY A 67 1.90 -3.77 -12.96
C GLY A 67 3.24 -4.31 -13.41
N GLU A 68 3.46 -4.26 -14.72
CA GLU A 68 4.71 -4.65 -15.35
C GLU A 68 5.19 -3.59 -16.33
N LYS A 69 6.50 -3.33 -16.28
CA LYS A 69 7.25 -2.55 -17.27
C LYS A 69 8.23 -3.45 -17.98
N GLN A 70 8.57 -3.05 -19.19
CA GLN A 70 9.55 -3.70 -20.03
C GLN A 70 10.70 -2.72 -20.32
N PHE A 71 11.93 -3.14 -20.06
CA PHE A 71 13.16 -2.40 -20.35
C PHE A 71 14.06 -3.22 -21.26
N SER A 72 14.88 -2.55 -22.08
CA SER A 72 16.02 -3.20 -22.72
C SER A 72 17.13 -3.44 -21.70
N VAL A 73 17.93 -4.49 -21.90
CA VAL A 73 19.16 -4.72 -21.09
C VAL A 73 20.19 -3.61 -21.20
N ASP A 74 20.09 -2.76 -22.24
CA ASP A 74 20.94 -1.57 -22.39
C ASP A 74 20.42 -0.35 -21.61
N GLU A 75 19.16 -0.39 -21.14
CA GLU A 75 18.49 0.72 -20.45
C GLU A 75 18.62 0.63 -18.93
N GLU A 76 18.66 -0.59 -18.37
CA GLU A 76 18.61 -0.81 -16.91
C GLU A 76 19.34 -2.09 -16.51
N ASP A 77 19.84 -2.14 -15.27
CA ASP A 77 20.44 -3.34 -14.68
C ASP A 77 19.36 -4.21 -14.02
N VAL A 78 19.53 -5.53 -14.02
CA VAL A 78 18.58 -6.46 -13.38
C VAL A 78 18.74 -6.43 -11.87
N ASP A 79 17.71 -5.98 -11.14
CA ASP A 79 17.60 -6.16 -9.69
C ASP A 79 16.49 -7.17 -9.34
N ILE A 80 16.88 -8.30 -8.75
CA ILE A 80 15.95 -9.38 -8.43
C ILE A 80 14.87 -8.89 -7.46
N VAL A 81 15.24 -8.00 -6.54
CA VAL A 81 14.35 -7.48 -5.50
C VAL A 81 14.76 -6.05 -5.13
N ASP A 82 13.91 -5.08 -5.47
CA ASP A 82 14.05 -3.70 -5.02
C ASP A 82 12.90 -3.28 -4.09
N LEU A 83 13.26 -2.68 -2.96
CA LEU A 83 12.31 -2.04 -2.05
C LEU A 83 12.08 -0.60 -2.48
N ALA A 84 11.16 -0.41 -3.41
CA ALA A 84 10.79 0.92 -3.88
C ALA A 84 10.12 1.74 -2.77
N GLY A 85 10.79 2.82 -2.35
CA GLY A 85 10.31 3.76 -1.34
C GLY A 85 10.61 5.21 -1.72
N ARG A 86 9.57 6.05 -1.76
CA ARG A 86 9.67 7.50 -1.93
C ARG A 86 8.72 8.18 -0.96
N LEU A 87 9.19 9.19 -0.22
CA LEU A 87 8.39 9.85 0.80
C LEU A 87 8.47 11.37 0.64
N PHE A 88 7.30 12.01 0.59
CA PHE A 88 7.13 13.46 0.55
C PHE A 88 7.76 14.20 -0.65
N ASP A 89 7.91 13.50 -1.78
CA ASP A 89 8.36 14.12 -3.02
C ASP A 89 7.34 15.14 -3.55
N GLU A 90 7.80 16.04 -4.41
CA GLU A 90 6.91 16.95 -5.13
C GLU A 90 6.04 16.16 -6.12
N PRO A 91 4.71 16.37 -6.16
CA PRO A 91 3.84 15.60 -7.03
C PRO A 91 4.06 16.04 -8.47
N THR A 92 4.56 15.13 -9.28
CA THR A 92 4.58 15.29 -10.73
C THR A 92 3.17 15.00 -11.26
N LEU A 93 2.42 16.07 -11.54
CA LEU A 93 1.00 16.04 -11.93
C LEU A 93 0.72 15.18 -13.16
N ASP A 94 1.72 15.01 -14.03
CA ASP A 94 1.58 14.24 -15.26
C ASP A 94 1.71 12.72 -15.05
N LEU A 95 1.98 12.21 -13.84
CA LEU A 95 2.30 10.78 -13.67
C LEU A 95 1.12 9.86 -13.37
N HIS A 96 -0.11 10.37 -13.19
CA HIS A 96 -1.17 9.56 -12.59
C HIS A 96 -2.56 9.83 -13.17
N ARG A 97 -3.33 8.76 -13.47
CA ARG A 97 -4.77 8.88 -13.80
C ARG A 97 -5.52 9.46 -12.60
N ARG A 98 -6.47 10.37 -12.84
CA ARG A 98 -7.29 10.96 -11.78
C ARG A 98 -8.32 9.95 -11.25
N ALA A 99 -8.47 9.87 -9.93
CA ALA A 99 -9.58 9.14 -9.31
C ALA A 99 -10.75 10.11 -9.07
N GLU A 100 -11.71 10.14 -9.99
CA GLU A 100 -12.91 10.99 -9.84
C GLU A 100 -13.64 10.62 -8.55
N SER A 101 -13.92 11.58 -7.68
CA SER A 101 -14.48 11.40 -6.32
C SER A 101 -13.61 10.68 -5.28
N GLY A 102 -12.33 10.42 -5.59
CA GLY A 102 -11.40 9.74 -4.68
C GLY A 102 -11.45 8.21 -4.73
N PHE A 103 -12.42 7.64 -5.47
CA PHE A 103 -12.54 6.20 -5.70
C PHE A 103 -12.36 5.88 -7.17
N ALA A 104 -11.50 4.90 -7.48
CA ALA A 104 -11.35 4.44 -8.84
C ALA A 104 -10.80 3.01 -8.88
N LEU A 105 -11.20 2.26 -9.90
CA LEU A 105 -10.64 0.96 -10.26
C LEU A 105 -10.28 1.04 -11.73
N TRP A 106 -9.04 0.71 -12.09
CA TRP A 106 -8.68 0.61 -13.50
C TRP A 106 -7.69 -0.50 -13.76
N ARG A 107 -7.76 -1.00 -15.00
CA ARG A 107 -6.85 -1.99 -15.58
C ARG A 107 -6.47 -1.52 -16.97
N ALA A 108 -5.34 -0.86 -17.06
CA ALA A 108 -4.78 -0.39 -18.32
C ALA A 108 -3.30 -0.05 -18.07
N PRO A 109 -2.45 -0.12 -19.11
CA PRO A 109 -1.09 0.41 -19.01
C PRO A 109 -1.12 1.84 -18.44
N GLU A 110 -0.15 2.17 -17.57
CA GLU A 110 0.02 3.56 -17.18
C GLU A 110 0.50 4.33 -18.42
N VAL A 111 -0.19 5.43 -18.71
CA VAL A 111 0.15 6.30 -19.86
C VAL A 111 1.38 7.14 -19.55
N TYR A 112 1.80 7.15 -18.28
CA TYR A 112 2.74 8.12 -17.73
C TYR A 112 3.89 7.40 -17.05
N ASP A 113 4.97 7.23 -17.81
CA ASP A 113 6.34 6.97 -17.37
C ASP A 113 7.26 6.89 -18.61
N SER A 114 7.01 7.71 -19.64
CA SER A 114 7.77 7.64 -20.91
C SER A 114 9.11 8.37 -20.83
N LYS A 115 9.82 8.24 -19.72
CA LYS A 115 11.28 8.44 -19.73
C LYS A 115 12.03 7.11 -19.71
N GLU A 116 11.46 6.05 -19.11
CA GLU A 116 12.15 4.77 -18.90
C GLU A 116 11.11 3.62 -19.00
N GLY A 117 11.28 2.75 -20.00
CA GLY A 117 10.52 1.49 -20.17
C GLY A 117 9.09 1.59 -20.73
N ARG A 118 8.60 0.47 -21.28
CA ARG A 118 7.23 0.31 -21.80
C ARG A 118 6.34 -0.39 -20.78
N HIS A 119 5.30 0.30 -20.28
CA HIS A 119 4.27 -0.33 -19.45
C HIS A 119 3.46 -1.37 -20.25
N LEU A 120 3.49 -2.62 -19.81
CA LEU A 120 2.71 -3.71 -20.41
C LEU A 120 1.27 -3.71 -19.89
N TRP A 121 1.12 -3.54 -18.57
CA TRP A 121 -0.17 -3.43 -17.92
C TRP A 121 -0.02 -2.87 -16.51
N ALA A 122 -1.11 -2.29 -15.99
CA ALA A 122 -1.22 -1.93 -14.59
C ALA A 122 -2.65 -2.18 -14.10
N ARG A 123 -2.79 -2.43 -12.80
CA ARG A 123 -4.05 -2.55 -12.07
C ARG A 123 -3.96 -1.77 -10.78
N TRP A 124 -4.96 -0.94 -10.52
CA TRP A 124 -4.98 -0.10 -9.34
C TRP A 124 -6.38 -0.01 -8.75
N ILE A 125 -6.42 0.03 -7.43
CA ILE A 125 -7.56 0.41 -6.62
C ILE A 125 -7.19 1.71 -5.92
N SER A 126 -8.03 2.73 -6.07
CA SER A 126 -7.88 4.03 -5.41
C SER A 126 -9.02 4.24 -4.43
N VAL A 127 -8.68 4.76 -3.26
CA VAL A 127 -9.63 5.18 -2.22
C VAL A 127 -9.14 6.49 -1.59
N PRO A 128 -10.01 7.27 -0.91
CA PRO A 128 -9.56 8.41 -0.12
C PRO A 128 -8.48 7.98 0.90
N ALA A 129 -7.41 8.77 1.04
CA ALA A 129 -6.23 8.38 1.84
C ALA A 129 -6.55 8.09 3.31
N TRP A 130 -7.58 8.75 3.86
CA TRP A 130 -8.04 8.53 5.23
C TRP A 130 -8.79 7.22 5.43
N LEU A 131 -9.39 6.66 4.38
CA LEU A 131 -10.35 5.57 4.49
C LEU A 131 -9.70 4.29 5.06
N PRO A 132 -8.53 3.81 4.57
CA PRO A 132 -7.88 2.65 5.17
C PRO A 132 -7.52 2.88 6.64
N GLY A 133 -7.11 4.10 7.00
CA GLY A 133 -6.80 4.47 8.39
C GLY A 133 -8.01 4.31 9.31
N VAL A 134 -9.14 4.90 8.95
CA VAL A 134 -10.40 4.80 9.73
C VAL A 134 -10.87 3.34 9.83
N VAL A 135 -10.85 2.59 8.73
CA VAL A 135 -11.27 1.19 8.72
C VAL A 135 -10.40 0.32 9.62
N LEU A 136 -9.06 0.45 9.53
CA LEU A 136 -8.13 -0.34 10.34
C LEU A 136 -8.26 -0.02 11.84
N LEU A 137 -8.37 1.26 12.22
CA LEU A 137 -8.59 1.64 13.62
C LEU A 137 -9.94 1.13 14.15
N GLY A 138 -10.99 1.17 13.33
CA GLY A 138 -12.29 0.61 13.65
C GLY A 138 -12.22 -0.90 13.91
N ILE A 139 -11.60 -1.65 12.99
CA ILE A 139 -11.37 -3.10 13.13
C ILE A 139 -10.55 -3.39 14.39
N GLY A 140 -9.44 -2.69 14.59
CA GLY A 140 -8.60 -2.82 15.79
C GLY A 140 -9.40 -2.62 17.07
N THR A 141 -10.25 -1.60 17.12
CA THR A 141 -11.10 -1.32 18.28
C THR A 141 -12.09 -2.45 18.56
N VAL A 142 -12.78 -2.97 17.55
CA VAL A 142 -13.72 -4.09 17.68
C VAL A 142 -13.01 -5.36 18.17
N LEU A 143 -11.84 -5.67 17.61
CA LEU A 143 -11.03 -6.83 18.01
C LEU A 143 -10.55 -6.70 19.46
N TYR A 144 -10.04 -5.52 19.85
CA TYR A 144 -9.60 -5.25 21.22
C TYR A 144 -10.72 -5.47 22.24
N LEU A 145 -11.92 -4.92 21.97
CA LEU A 145 -13.07 -5.08 22.85
C LEU A 145 -13.53 -6.55 22.95
N SER A 146 -13.47 -7.29 21.85
CA SER A 146 -13.85 -8.71 21.80
C SER A 146 -12.91 -9.58 22.63
N VAL A 147 -11.60 -9.36 22.54
CA VAL A 147 -10.59 -10.06 23.34
C VAL A 147 -10.75 -9.74 24.83
N GLY A 148 -11.02 -8.48 25.17
CA GLY A 148 -11.27 -8.06 26.56
C GLY A 148 -12.54 -8.70 27.17
N ARG A 149 -13.59 -8.89 26.38
CA ARG A 149 -14.81 -9.62 26.81
C ARG A 149 -14.52 -11.10 27.06
N ALA A 150 -13.84 -11.78 26.13
CA ALA A 150 -13.49 -13.19 26.27
C ALA A 150 -12.64 -13.47 27.53
N ALA A 151 -11.65 -12.61 27.81
CA ALA A 151 -10.80 -12.73 28.98
C ALA A 151 -11.57 -12.57 30.31
N ARG A 152 -12.59 -11.70 30.34
CA ARG A 152 -13.46 -11.52 31.52
C ARG A 152 -14.39 -12.72 31.74
N CYS A 153 -15.00 -13.27 30.69
CA CYS A 153 -15.85 -14.45 30.80
C CYS A 153 -15.10 -15.69 31.32
N MET A 154 -13.82 -15.85 30.96
CA MET A 154 -13.01 -16.95 31.50
C MET A 154 -12.71 -16.79 33.00
N LYS A 155 -12.46 -15.57 33.48
CA LYS A 155 -12.22 -15.30 34.90
C LYS A 155 -13.47 -15.59 35.76
N CYS A 156 -14.67 -15.27 35.29
CA CYS A 156 -15.91 -15.53 36.04
C CYS A 156 -16.24 -17.03 36.22
N LYS A 157 -15.71 -17.91 35.36
CA LYS A 157 -15.91 -19.37 35.49
C LYS A 157 -14.95 -20.03 36.49
N GLN A 158 -13.94 -19.30 36.99
CA GLN A 158 -12.88 -19.85 37.84
C GLN A 158 -13.00 -19.45 39.32
N THR A 159 -13.97 -18.63 39.69
CA THR A 159 -14.28 -18.31 41.09
C THR A 159 -15.35 -19.29 41.62
N PRO A 160 -15.01 -20.18 42.55
CA PRO A 160 -15.97 -21.05 43.24
C PRO A 160 -16.88 -20.28 44.20
#